data_AF-A0A251WBT5-F1
#
_entry.id   AF-A0A251WBT5-F1
#
_cell.length_a   1.000
_cell.length_b   1.000
_cell.length_c   1.000
_cell.angle_alpha   90.00
_cell.angle_beta   90.00
_cell.angle_gamma   90.00
#
_symmetry.space_group_name_H-M   'P 1'
#
loop_
_entity.id
_entity.type
_entity.pdbx_description
1 polymer ?
#
loop_
_entity_poly.entity_id
_entity_poly.type
_entity_poly.pdbx_seq_one_letter_code
_entity_poly.pdbx_strand_id
1 'polypeptide(L)'
;MQEGGFAGIEEKPSYSYFISSGIYLLAPEFSSLHPRGEAIDMPDLLMRGRQAGLRVGLFPVHEYWRDVGRERDYQEAQVDHD
;
A
#
# COMPACT_ATOMS: atom_id res chain seq x y z
N MET A 1 -6.71 20.30 -35.78
CA MET A 1 -7.06 18.91 -35.39
C MET A 1 -5.79 18.11 -35.46
N GLN A 2 -5.31 17.55 -34.35
CA GLN A 2 -4.14 16.69 -34.36
C GLN A 2 -4.64 15.27 -34.65
N GLU A 3 -4.24 14.69 -35.78
CA GLU A 3 -4.64 13.33 -36.17
C GLU A 3 -4.07 12.33 -35.16
N GLY A 4 -4.95 11.67 -34.41
CA GLY A 4 -4.58 10.61 -33.48
C GLY A 4 -4.18 9.36 -34.24
N GLY A 5 -2.88 9.18 -34.49
CA GLY A 5 -2.32 8.00 -35.13
C GLY A 5 -2.13 6.84 -34.16
N PHE A 6 -2.30 5.61 -34.65
CA PHE A 6 -2.01 4.39 -33.91
C PHE A 6 -0.50 4.24 -33.65
N ALA A 7 -0.11 4.14 -32.38
CA ALA A 7 1.30 4.06 -31.96
C ALA A 7 1.81 2.62 -31.75
N GLY A 8 0.91 1.65 -31.56
CA GLY A 8 1.28 0.25 -31.31
C GLY A 8 0.39 -0.44 -30.29
N ILE A 9 0.59 -1.75 -30.12
CA ILE A 9 -0.04 -2.61 -29.11
C ILE A 9 1.06 -3.29 -28.29
N GLU A 10 0.93 -3.24 -26.98
CA GLU A 10 1.68 -4.10 -26.06
C GLU A 10 0.76 -5.24 -25.62
N GLU A 11 1.06 -6.46 -26.06
CA GLU A 11 0.23 -7.63 -25.77
C GLU A 11 0.67 -8.30 -24.47
N LYS A 12 -0.26 -8.42 -23.51
CA LYS A 12 -0.05 -8.97 -22.15
C LYS A 12 1.10 -8.28 -21.39
N PRO A 13 1.02 -6.96 -21.17
CA PRO A 13 2.03 -6.26 -20.38
C PRO A 13 2.09 -6.81 -18.96
N SER A 14 3.30 -6.89 -18.42
CA SER A 14 3.51 -7.15 -17.00
C SER A 14 3.88 -5.84 -16.31
N TYR A 15 3.22 -5.55 -15.20
CA TYR A 15 3.48 -4.35 -14.42
C TYR A 15 3.96 -4.72 -13.03
N SER A 16 4.96 -4.00 -12.55
CA SER A 16 5.47 -4.13 -11.18
C SER A 16 5.27 -2.81 -10.45
N TYR A 17 4.67 -2.88 -9.27
CA TYR A 17 4.36 -1.72 -8.44
C TYR A 17 4.77 -2.01 -6.99
N PHE A 18 5.17 -0.96 -6.27
CA PHE A 18 5.18 -1.01 -4.82
C PHE A 18 3.74 -0.90 -4.32
N ILE A 19 3.34 -1.84 -3.49
CA ILE A 19 2.05 -1.83 -2.79
C ILE A 19 2.28 -1.65 -1.29
N SER A 20 1.28 -1.14 -0.57
CA SER A 20 1.34 -1.11 0.89
C SER A 20 1.23 -2.54 1.44
N SER A 21 2.20 -2.95 2.25
CA SER A 21 2.19 -4.24 2.94
C SER A 21 1.31 -4.26 4.19
N GLY A 22 0.73 -3.13 4.57
CA GLY A 22 -0.02 -3.00 5.82
C GLY A 22 0.85 -3.05 7.09
N ILE A 23 2.17 -3.00 6.95
CA ILE A 23 3.14 -3.03 8.07
C ILE A 23 3.74 -1.64 8.22
N TYR A 24 3.69 -1.08 9.43
CA TYR A 24 4.13 0.29 9.69
C TYR A 24 4.97 0.35 10.95
N LEU A 25 6.08 1.09 10.88
CA LEU A 25 6.85 1.53 12.04
C LEU A 25 6.63 3.03 12.21
N LEU A 26 5.91 3.42 13.25
CA LEU A 26 5.52 4.81 13.49
C LEU A 26 6.29 5.41 14.65
N ALA A 27 6.78 6.63 14.45
CA ALA A 27 7.32 7.42 15.54
C ALA A 27 6.17 7.94 16.43
N PRO A 28 6.40 8.17 17.74
CA PRO A 28 5.35 8.59 18.67
C PRO A 28 4.54 9.82 18.22
N GLU A 29 5.16 10.72 17.46
CA GLU A 29 4.55 11.94 16.92
C GLU A 29 3.30 11.65 16.07
N PHE A 30 3.25 10.51 15.37
CA PHE A 30 2.07 10.10 14.59
C PHE A 30 0.83 9.87 15.46
N SER A 31 0.98 9.51 16.74
CA SER A 31 -0.17 9.33 17.64
C SER A 31 -0.96 10.63 17.84
N SER A 32 -0.30 11.79 17.75
CA SER A 32 -0.94 13.10 17.89
C SER A 32 -1.79 13.49 16.67
N LEU A 33 -1.58 12.82 15.53
CA LEU A 33 -2.29 13.05 14.28
C LEU A 33 -3.60 12.26 14.17
N HIS A 34 -3.85 11.37 15.13
CA HIS A 34 -5.09 10.61 15.27
C HIS A 34 -6.06 11.37 16.19
N PRO A 35 -7.05 12.12 15.66
CA PRO A 35 -8.02 12.81 16.49
C PRO A 35 -8.86 11.82 17.30
N ARG A 36 -9.16 12.18 18.55
CA ARG A 36 -9.98 11.33 19.40
C ARG A 36 -11.41 11.24 18.85
N GLY A 37 -11.92 10.01 18.77
CA GLY A 37 -13.31 9.75 18.39
C GLY A 37 -13.57 9.75 16.88
N GLU A 38 -12.53 9.84 16.05
CA GLU A 38 -12.64 9.73 14.60
C GLU A 38 -11.94 8.44 14.14
N ALA A 39 -12.58 7.71 13.25
CA ALA A 39 -11.92 6.62 12.54
C ALA A 39 -11.00 7.23 11.46
N ILE A 40 -9.76 6.78 11.41
CA ILE A 40 -8.78 7.16 10.39
C ILE A 40 -8.07 5.90 9.91
N ASP A 41 -7.82 5.82 8.62
CA ASP A 41 -7.04 4.72 8.04
C ASP A 41 -5.55 5.07 7.92
N MET A 42 -4.75 4.07 7.54
CA MET A 42 -3.31 4.26 7.44
C MET A 42 -2.89 5.20 6.31
N PRO A 43 -3.44 5.12 5.07
CA PRO A 43 -3.19 6.12 4.04
C PRO A 43 -3.42 7.56 4.51
N ASP A 44 -4.54 7.83 5.16
CA ASP A 44 -4.88 9.17 5.66
C ASP A 44 -3.92 9.61 6.76
N LEU A 45 -3.58 8.72 7.71
CA LEU A 45 -2.63 9.02 8.78
C LEU A 45 -1.24 9.38 8.22
N LEU A 46 -0.76 8.65 7.21
CA LEU A 46 0.51 8.95 6.54
C LEU A 46 0.46 10.28 5.79
N MET A 47 -0.66 10.58 5.13
CA MET A 47 -0.87 11.87 4.46
C MET A 47 -0.88 13.04 5.44
N ARG A 48 -1.54 12.89 6.60
CA ARG A 48 -1.51 13.88 7.70
C ARG A 48 -0.09 14.06 8.24
N GLY A 49 0.66 12.97 8.42
CA GLY A 49 2.08 12.98 8.75
C GLY A 49 2.90 13.86 7.82
N ARG A 50 2.76 13.64 6.51
CA ARG A 50 3.45 14.42 5.48
C ARG A 50 3.05 15.90 5.51
N GLN A 51 1.75 16.20 5.67
CA GLN A 51 1.25 17.57 5.77
C GLN A 51 1.77 18.30 7.02
N ALA A 52 1.94 17.58 8.12
CA ALA A 52 2.53 18.09 9.36
C ALA A 52 4.06 18.23 9.31
N GLY A 53 4.70 17.94 8.17
CA GLY A 53 6.15 18.02 7.98
C GLY A 53 6.94 16.82 8.53
N LEU A 54 6.25 15.75 8.95
CA LEU A 54 6.90 14.51 9.34
C LEU A 54 7.41 13.76 8.10
N ARG A 55 8.50 13.01 8.28
CA ARG A 55 9.07 12.18 7.22
C ARG A 55 8.33 10.85 7.17
N VAL A 56 7.90 10.46 5.96
CA VAL A 56 7.36 9.14 5.66
C VAL A 56 8.35 8.43 4.73
N GLY A 57 8.97 7.37 5.23
CA GLY A 57 9.88 6.51 4.46
C GLY A 57 9.18 5.27 3.94
N LEU A 58 9.77 4.65 2.91
CA LEU A 58 9.36 3.36 2.37
C LEU A 58 10.46 2.35 2.66
N PHE A 59 10.09 1.15 3.08
CA PHE A 59 11.02 0.02 3.23
C PHE A 59 10.52 -1.13 2.34
N PRO A 60 11.27 -1.52 1.30
CA PRO A 60 10.87 -2.63 0.44
C PRO A 60 10.99 -3.94 1.20
N VAL A 61 9.89 -4.70 1.26
CA VAL A 61 9.89 -6.08 1.77
C VAL A 61 10.28 -6.99 0.62
N HIS A 62 11.28 -7.84 0.83
CA HIS A 62 11.77 -8.79 -0.19
C HIS A 62 11.33 -10.23 0.10
N GLU A 63 10.84 -10.45 1.31
CA GLU A 63 10.33 -11.71 1.80
C GLU A 63 8.93 -11.99 1.27
N TYR A 64 8.53 -13.26 1.33
CA TYR A 64 7.15 -13.64 1.06
C TYR A 64 6.20 -12.90 2.01
N TRP A 65 5.21 -12.23 1.42
CA TRP A 65 4.15 -11.52 2.13
C TRP A 65 2.84 -11.77 1.41
N ARG A 66 1.76 -11.95 2.17
CA ARG A 66 0.43 -12.24 1.65
C ARG A 66 -0.63 -11.53 2.50
N ASP A 67 -1.55 -10.84 1.83
CA ASP A 67 -2.77 -10.33 2.45
C ASP A 67 -3.78 -11.48 2.63
N VAL A 68 -4.35 -11.60 3.82
CA VAL A 68 -5.30 -12.65 4.21
C VAL A 68 -6.66 -12.08 4.66
N GLY A 69 -6.97 -10.84 4.27
CA GLY A 69 -8.19 -10.14 4.67
C GLY A 69 -9.50 -10.76 4.16
N ARG A 70 -9.46 -11.69 3.20
CA ARG A 70 -10.64 -12.43 2.71
C ARG A 70 -10.52 -13.91 3.04
N GLU A 71 -11.66 -14.56 3.23
CA GLU A 71 -11.73 -15.98 3.59
C GLU A 71 -10.96 -16.88 2.61
N ARG A 72 -11.07 -16.62 1.30
CA ARG A 72 -10.32 -17.34 0.28
C ARG A 72 -8.80 -17.16 0.44
N ASP A 73 -8.35 -15.93 0.65
CA ASP A 73 -6.92 -15.62 0.77
C ASP A 73 -6.33 -16.26 2.03
N TYR A 74 -7.11 -16.31 3.11
CA TYR A 74 -6.77 -17.05 4.32
C TYR A 74 -6.67 -18.56 4.10
N GLN A 75 -7.65 -19.17 3.42
CA GLN A 75 -7.64 -20.61 3.10
C GLN A 75 -6.43 -20.98 2.24
N GLU A 76 -6.10 -20.18 1.24
CA GLU A 76 -4.93 -20.39 0.39
C GLU A 76 -3.61 -20.24 1.19
N ALA A 77 -3.52 -19.26 2.10
CA ALA A 77 -2.34 -19.09 2.96
C ALA A 77 -2.09 -20.28 3.92
N GLN A 78 -3.13 -21.02 4.30
CA GLN A 78 -2.99 -22.23 5.13
C GLN A 78 -2.37 -23.39 4.36
N VAL A 79 -2.59 -23.47 3.04
CA VAL A 79 -2.03 -24.53 2.18
C VAL A 79 -0.57 -24.24 1.82
N ASP A 80 -0.21 -22.96 1.68
CA ASP A 80 1.16 -22.52 1.37
C ASP A 80 2.18 -22.80 2.51
N HIS A 81 1.71 -23.24 3.69
CA HIS A 81 2.51 -23.37 4.91
C HIS A 81 3.03 -24.79 5.20
N ASP A 82 2.71 -25.76 4.32
CA ASP A 82 3.17 -27.17 4.31
C ASP A 82 4.28 -27.40 3.27
#